data_AF-A0A0V8QAD2-F1
#
_entry.id   AF-A0A0V8QAD2-F1
#
_cell.length_a   1.000
_cell.length_b   1.000
_cell.length_c   1.000
_cell.angle_alpha   90.00
_cell.angle_beta   90.00
_cell.angle_gamma   90.00
#
_symmetry.space_group_name_H-M   'P 1'
#
loop_
_entity.id
_entity.type
_entity.pdbx_description
1 polymer ?
#
loop_
_entity_poly.entity_id
_entity_poly.type
_entity_poly.pdbx_seq_one_letter_code
_entity_poly.pdbx_strand_id
1 'polypeptide(L)'
;MKNNIYFENVTQAGTLFLDYVFYEFEMEPIVFTCVDKEKNLYLCLCSEIRYEQKWIISRCNVHTLKALINEEIDIASALCLSKTLVVATMDIHGKEKSSVIDTEAVDKLDLPKSGTFIRCDKETAYNYLWNKEYEVLLAKLDKAIDYTPILDKITESYSLIINTPINTLNTQMKSYVNSININMVETLNRFSESLRKTMTINSGYNIIRKEKYNEMTDNMDISDTNNDDYAKAA
;
A
#
# COMPACT_ATOMS: atom_id res chain seq x y z
N MET A 1 0.16 -22.40 -8.87
CA MET A 1 -0.97 -22.88 -9.70
C MET A 1 -1.75 -21.66 -10.17
N LYS A 2 -2.13 -21.60 -11.45
CA LYS A 2 -3.10 -20.61 -11.93
C LYS A 2 -4.42 -20.95 -11.25
N ASN A 3 -4.84 -20.16 -10.28
CA ASN A 3 -6.21 -20.25 -9.76
C ASN A 3 -7.12 -19.78 -10.89
N ASN A 4 -7.73 -20.75 -11.58
CA ASN A 4 -8.74 -20.44 -12.58
C ASN A 4 -9.96 -19.87 -11.83
N ILE A 5 -10.40 -18.70 -12.27
CA ILE A 5 -11.62 -18.09 -11.77
C ILE A 5 -12.77 -19.05 -12.08
N TYR A 6 -13.56 -19.35 -11.07
CA TYR A 6 -14.75 -20.20 -11.22
C TYR A 6 -16.04 -19.37 -11.20
N PHE A 7 -16.09 -18.33 -10.37
CA PHE A 7 -17.18 -17.35 -10.41
C PHE A 7 -16.65 -15.92 -10.41
N GLU A 8 -17.27 -15.04 -11.20
CA GLU A 8 -16.91 -13.62 -11.26
C GLU A 8 -17.88 -12.75 -10.46
N ASN A 9 -17.33 -11.89 -9.58
CA ASN A 9 -18.06 -10.85 -8.85
C ASN A 9 -19.31 -11.36 -8.11
N VAL A 10 -19.19 -12.49 -7.41
CA VAL A 10 -20.24 -13.05 -6.56
C VAL A 10 -20.61 -12.07 -5.45
N THR A 11 -21.91 -11.85 -5.25
CA THR A 11 -22.43 -10.91 -4.25
C THR A 11 -21.89 -11.29 -2.86
N GLN A 12 -21.32 -10.31 -2.15
CA GLN A 12 -20.65 -10.46 -0.84
C GLN A 12 -19.38 -11.34 -0.78
N ALA A 13 -19.09 -12.18 -1.78
CA ALA A 13 -17.92 -13.06 -1.81
C ALA A 13 -16.82 -12.61 -2.79
N GLY A 14 -17.15 -11.78 -3.79
CA GLY A 14 -16.23 -11.31 -4.81
C GLY A 14 -15.88 -12.40 -5.84
N THR A 15 -14.66 -12.35 -6.38
CA THR A 15 -14.18 -13.38 -7.31
C THR A 15 -13.82 -14.65 -6.55
N LEU A 16 -14.37 -15.78 -6.97
CA LEU A 16 -14.12 -17.09 -6.38
C LEU A 16 -13.30 -17.97 -7.32
N PHE A 17 -12.33 -18.68 -6.77
CA PHE A 17 -11.45 -19.61 -7.47
C PHE A 17 -11.75 -21.03 -7.04
N LEU A 18 -11.84 -21.96 -7.99
CA LEU A 18 -12.01 -23.38 -7.68
C LEU A 18 -10.82 -23.87 -6.85
N ASP A 19 -11.11 -24.53 -5.73
CA ASP A 19 -10.11 -24.96 -4.76
C ASP A 19 -10.01 -26.49 -4.72
N TYR A 20 -11.11 -27.20 -4.48
CA TYR A 20 -11.13 -28.67 -4.48
C TYR A 20 -12.51 -29.21 -4.88
N VAL A 21 -12.53 -30.30 -5.65
CA VAL A 21 -13.77 -30.97 -6.08
C VAL A 21 -13.92 -32.27 -5.28
N PHE A 22 -14.99 -32.37 -4.51
CA PHE A 22 -15.30 -33.59 -3.76
C PHE A 22 -16.08 -34.60 -4.59
N TYR A 23 -16.99 -34.11 -5.42
CA TYR A 23 -17.86 -34.93 -6.24
C TYR A 23 -18.12 -34.25 -7.59
N GLU A 24 -17.93 -35.01 -8.65
CA GLU A 24 -18.19 -34.61 -10.05
C GLU A 24 -19.24 -35.51 -10.68
N PHE A 25 -20.02 -34.96 -11.61
CA PHE A 25 -20.97 -35.69 -12.44
C PHE A 25 -20.84 -35.18 -13.87
N GLU A 26 -20.63 -36.06 -14.84
CA GLU A 26 -20.44 -35.69 -16.26
C GLU A 26 -19.38 -34.60 -16.48
N MET A 27 -18.27 -34.66 -15.72
CA MET A 27 -17.17 -33.68 -15.71
C MET A 27 -17.53 -32.30 -15.12
N GLU A 28 -18.73 -32.16 -14.55
CA GLU A 28 -19.16 -30.95 -13.85
C GLU A 28 -18.99 -31.10 -12.33
N PRO A 29 -18.35 -30.14 -11.64
CA PRO A 29 -18.27 -30.12 -10.18
C PRO A 29 -19.66 -29.98 -9.56
N ILE A 30 -20.07 -30.97 -8.76
CA ILE A 30 -21.36 -30.96 -8.06
C ILE A 30 -21.20 -30.51 -6.62
N VAL A 31 -20.22 -31.06 -5.90
CA VAL A 31 -19.86 -30.61 -4.55
C VAL A 31 -18.39 -30.27 -4.55
N PHE A 32 -18.07 -29.01 -4.27
CA PHE A 32 -16.71 -28.50 -4.38
C PHE A 32 -16.52 -27.32 -3.44
N THR A 33 -15.27 -26.91 -3.27
CA THR A 33 -14.91 -25.70 -2.54
C THR A 33 -14.34 -24.65 -3.46
N CYS A 34 -14.60 -23.41 -3.10
CA CYS A 34 -13.94 -22.26 -3.67
C CYS A 34 -13.22 -21.47 -2.58
N VAL A 35 -12.23 -20.69 -3.00
CA VAL A 35 -11.59 -19.67 -2.17
C VAL A 35 -11.70 -18.31 -2.83
N ASP A 36 -11.84 -17.27 -2.03
CA ASP A 36 -11.70 -15.89 -2.52
C ASP A 36 -10.24 -15.41 -2.47
N LYS A 37 -10.02 -14.15 -2.85
CA LYS A 37 -8.70 -13.49 -2.81
C LYS A 37 -8.13 -13.40 -1.39
N GLU A 38 -8.97 -13.35 -0.38
CA GLU A 38 -8.60 -13.27 1.04
C GLU A 38 -8.40 -14.65 1.67
N LYS A 39 -8.47 -15.73 0.88
CA LYS A 39 -8.40 -17.13 1.33
C LYS A 39 -9.56 -17.54 2.23
N ASN A 40 -10.69 -16.84 2.19
CA ASN A 40 -11.91 -17.33 2.81
C ASN A 40 -12.44 -18.53 2.01
N LEU A 41 -12.93 -19.52 2.73
CA LEU A 41 -13.37 -20.79 2.17
C LEU A 41 -14.89 -20.83 2.00
N TYR A 42 -15.32 -21.36 0.86
CA TYR A 42 -16.73 -21.50 0.50
C TYR A 42 -17.01 -22.94 0.07
N LEU A 43 -18.10 -23.50 0.57
CA LEU A 43 -18.67 -24.76 0.10
C LEU A 43 -19.71 -24.43 -0.98
N CYS A 44 -19.55 -25.06 -2.13
CA CYS A 44 -20.39 -24.87 -3.30
C CYS A 44 -21.11 -26.17 -3.65
N LEU A 45 -22.40 -26.06 -3.90
CA LEU A 45 -23.25 -27.13 -4.40
C LEU A 45 -23.87 -26.70 -5.72
N CYS A 46 -23.68 -27.48 -6.77
CA CYS A 46 -24.46 -27.36 -7.99
C CYS A 46 -25.81 -28.07 -7.82
N SER A 47 -26.90 -27.30 -7.93
CA SER A 47 -28.28 -27.75 -7.68
C SER A 47 -29.09 -28.04 -8.95
N GLU A 48 -28.79 -27.34 -10.05
CA GLU A 48 -29.40 -27.55 -11.37
C GLU A 48 -28.32 -27.34 -12.45
N ILE A 49 -28.35 -28.19 -13.49
CA ILE A 49 -27.36 -28.19 -14.58
C ILE A 49 -27.99 -28.23 -15.99
N ARG A 50 -29.32 -28.40 -16.10
CA ARG A 50 -29.98 -28.71 -17.39
C ARG A 50 -30.25 -27.50 -18.27
N TYR A 51 -30.90 -26.47 -17.72
CA TYR A 51 -31.38 -25.30 -18.48
C TYR A 51 -30.74 -24.00 -18.04
N GLU A 52 -30.53 -23.86 -16.74
CA GLU A 52 -29.78 -22.80 -16.08
C GLU A 52 -28.87 -23.51 -15.08
N GLN A 53 -27.60 -23.12 -15.02
CA GLN A 53 -26.75 -23.65 -13.97
C GLN A 53 -27.01 -22.85 -12.70
N LYS A 54 -27.25 -23.54 -11.59
CA LYS A 54 -27.57 -22.92 -10.30
C LYS A 54 -26.72 -23.50 -9.19
N TRP A 55 -26.06 -22.63 -8.44
CA TRP A 55 -25.22 -23.02 -7.31
C TRP A 55 -25.70 -22.38 -6.02
N ILE A 56 -25.61 -23.17 -4.94
CA ILE A 56 -25.71 -22.70 -3.57
C ILE A 56 -24.29 -22.60 -3.03
N ILE A 57 -23.91 -21.42 -2.59
CA ILE A 57 -22.58 -21.10 -2.09
C ILE A 57 -22.72 -20.66 -0.64
N SER A 58 -22.03 -21.35 0.26
CA SER A 58 -22.03 -21.04 1.69
C SER A 58 -20.61 -20.87 2.19
N ARG A 59 -20.37 -19.83 2.98
CA ARG A 59 -19.08 -19.66 3.65
C ARG A 59 -18.89 -20.78 4.68
N CYS A 60 -17.76 -21.45 4.65
CA CYS A 60 -17.46 -22.54 5.56
C CYS A 60 -16.04 -22.41 6.13
N ASN A 61 -15.64 -23.38 6.95
CA ASN A 61 -14.30 -23.46 7.51
C ASN A 61 -13.79 -24.91 7.47
N VAL A 62 -12.51 -25.07 7.78
CA VAL A 62 -11.83 -26.37 7.77
C VAL A 62 -12.51 -27.39 8.68
N HIS A 63 -13.05 -26.97 9.82
CA HIS A 63 -13.77 -27.86 10.73
C HIS A 63 -15.09 -28.37 10.12
N THR A 64 -15.85 -27.50 9.44
CA THR A 64 -17.03 -27.91 8.68
C THR A 64 -16.69 -28.93 7.59
N LEU A 65 -15.59 -28.71 6.84
CA LEU A 65 -15.16 -29.67 5.81
C LEU A 65 -14.78 -31.02 6.42
N LYS A 66 -14.07 -31.01 7.55
CA LYS A 66 -13.70 -32.24 8.27
C LYS A 66 -14.94 -33.05 8.67
N ALA A 67 -15.92 -32.38 9.28
CA ALA A 67 -17.18 -33.02 9.66
C ALA A 67 -17.92 -33.58 8.44
N LEU A 68 -17.89 -32.87 7.31
CA LEU A 68 -18.50 -33.32 6.05
C LEU A 68 -17.80 -34.58 5.49
N ILE A 69 -16.47 -34.60 5.44
CA ILE A 69 -15.65 -35.74 4.98
C ILE A 69 -15.81 -36.97 5.89
N ASN A 70 -15.94 -36.73 7.19
CA ASN A 70 -16.15 -37.77 8.20
C ASN A 70 -17.57 -38.33 8.22
N GLU A 71 -18.48 -37.80 7.41
CA GLU A 71 -19.91 -38.14 7.41
C GLU A 71 -20.58 -37.84 8.77
N GLU A 72 -20.07 -36.85 9.51
CA GLU A 72 -20.64 -36.36 10.78
C GLU A 72 -21.81 -35.39 10.54
N ILE A 73 -21.77 -34.66 9.41
CA ILE A 73 -22.84 -33.77 8.96
C ILE A 73 -23.18 -34.05 7.49
N ASP A 74 -24.45 -33.92 7.12
CA ASP A 74 -24.87 -34.04 5.72
C ASP A 74 -24.60 -32.73 4.94
N ILE A 75 -24.63 -32.82 3.59
CA ILE A 75 -24.29 -31.70 2.71
C ILE A 75 -25.22 -30.50 2.94
N ALA A 76 -26.53 -30.75 3.09
CA ALA A 76 -27.51 -29.68 3.31
C ALA A 76 -27.25 -28.97 4.64
N SER A 77 -26.98 -29.72 5.70
CA SER A 77 -26.64 -29.21 7.03
C SER A 77 -25.37 -28.39 6.99
N ALA A 78 -24.33 -28.85 6.28
CA ALA A 78 -23.07 -28.11 6.14
C ALA A 78 -23.25 -26.77 5.43
N LEU A 79 -24.05 -26.72 4.35
CA LEU A 79 -24.39 -25.47 3.67
C LEU A 79 -25.15 -24.53 4.61
N CYS A 80 -26.09 -25.06 5.40
CA CYS A 80 -26.98 -24.28 6.26
C CYS A 80 -26.37 -23.86 7.62
N LEU A 81 -25.08 -24.13 7.88
CA LEU A 81 -24.41 -23.66 9.10
C LEU A 81 -24.22 -22.13 9.12
N SER A 82 -24.11 -21.52 7.95
CA SER A 82 -24.06 -20.06 7.82
C SER A 82 -25.48 -19.47 7.90
N LYS A 83 -25.60 -18.21 8.35
CA LYS A 83 -26.90 -17.52 8.42
C LYS A 83 -27.43 -17.11 7.04
N THR A 84 -26.51 -16.90 6.11
CA THR A 84 -26.78 -16.36 4.78
C THR A 84 -26.06 -17.19 3.75
N LEU A 85 -26.76 -17.50 2.66
CA LEU A 85 -26.25 -18.21 1.51
C LEU A 85 -26.17 -17.27 0.31
N VAL A 86 -25.31 -17.60 -0.64
CA VAL A 86 -25.33 -16.98 -1.96
C VAL A 86 -25.87 -17.98 -2.96
N VAL A 87 -26.90 -17.57 -3.70
CA VAL A 87 -27.38 -18.32 -4.86
C VAL A 87 -26.79 -17.66 -6.09
N ALA A 88 -25.98 -18.41 -6.83
CA ALA A 88 -25.45 -18.01 -8.12
C ALA A 88 -26.21 -18.74 -9.23
N THR A 89 -26.51 -18.05 -10.32
CA THR A 89 -27.07 -18.68 -11.52
C THR A 89 -26.34 -18.21 -12.78
N MET A 90 -26.26 -19.08 -13.77
CA MET A 90 -25.71 -18.78 -15.08
C MET A 90 -26.70 -19.22 -16.16
N ASP A 91 -27.11 -18.26 -16.99
CA ASP A 91 -27.98 -18.54 -18.12
C ASP A 91 -27.25 -19.22 -19.28
N ILE A 92 -28.00 -19.66 -20.29
CA ILE A 92 -27.48 -20.30 -21.51
C ILE A 92 -26.52 -19.41 -22.32
N HIS A 93 -26.47 -18.10 -22.04
CA HIS A 93 -25.58 -17.15 -22.68
C HIS A 93 -24.30 -16.92 -21.87
N GLY A 94 -24.12 -17.64 -20.75
CA GLY A 94 -22.97 -17.53 -19.86
C GLY A 94 -23.02 -16.29 -18.96
N LYS A 95 -24.20 -15.66 -18.80
CA LYS A 95 -24.32 -14.50 -17.92
C LYS A 95 -24.58 -14.94 -16.49
N GLU A 96 -23.58 -14.76 -15.65
CA GLU A 96 -23.67 -15.02 -14.22
C GLU A 96 -24.45 -13.91 -13.49
N LYS A 97 -25.27 -14.33 -12.53
CA LYS A 97 -25.90 -13.48 -11.53
C LYS A 97 -25.76 -14.14 -10.17
N SER A 98 -25.74 -13.33 -9.12
CA SER A 98 -25.75 -13.85 -7.76
C SER A 98 -26.61 -12.98 -6.86
N SER A 99 -27.17 -13.59 -5.83
CA SER A 99 -27.95 -12.90 -4.80
C SER A 99 -27.75 -13.57 -3.46
N VAL A 100 -27.85 -12.78 -2.40
CA VAL A 100 -27.74 -13.28 -1.02
C VAL A 100 -29.14 -13.54 -0.50
N ILE A 101 -29.32 -14.70 0.12
CA ILE A 101 -30.58 -15.09 0.76
C ILE A 101 -30.30 -15.55 2.19
N ASP A 102 -31.30 -15.45 3.05
CA ASP A 102 -31.25 -16.11 4.35
C ASP A 102 -31.34 -17.62 4.16
N THR A 103 -30.63 -18.37 5.00
CA THR A 103 -30.60 -19.84 4.93
C THR A 103 -32.00 -20.45 5.05
N GLU A 104 -32.91 -19.83 5.79
CA GLU A 104 -34.30 -20.30 5.94
C GLU A 104 -35.14 -20.12 4.66
N ALA A 105 -34.71 -19.23 3.75
CA ALA A 105 -35.42 -18.91 2.51
C ALA A 105 -34.98 -19.77 1.32
N VAL A 106 -33.99 -20.65 1.49
CA VAL A 106 -33.51 -21.54 0.43
C VAL A 106 -34.59 -22.56 0.04
N ASP A 107 -34.75 -22.83 -1.25
CA ASP A 107 -35.65 -23.88 -1.70
C ASP A 107 -35.06 -25.25 -1.29
N LYS A 108 -35.87 -26.04 -0.59
CA LYS A 108 -35.48 -27.39 -0.16
C LYS A 108 -35.27 -28.34 -1.34
N LEU A 109 -35.83 -28.03 -2.51
CA LEU A 109 -35.62 -28.79 -3.73
C LEU A 109 -34.22 -28.55 -4.33
N ASP A 110 -33.59 -27.42 -4.04
CA ASP A 110 -32.22 -27.14 -4.46
C ASP A 110 -31.18 -27.82 -3.57
N LEU A 111 -31.58 -28.32 -2.40
CA LEU A 111 -30.72 -28.98 -1.44
C LEU A 111 -30.81 -30.52 -1.58
N PRO A 112 -29.72 -31.25 -1.31
CA PRO A 112 -29.77 -32.69 -1.19
C PRO A 112 -30.72 -33.09 -0.06
N LYS A 113 -31.31 -34.28 -0.16
CA LYS A 113 -32.13 -34.82 0.93
C LYS A 113 -31.29 -34.88 2.21
N SER A 114 -31.89 -34.50 3.34
CA SER A 114 -31.22 -34.66 4.64
C SER A 114 -30.75 -36.12 4.84
N GLY A 115 -29.57 -36.29 5.44
CA GLY A 115 -28.86 -37.55 5.51
C GLY A 115 -28.06 -37.92 4.25
N THR A 116 -28.02 -37.05 3.22
CA THR A 116 -27.14 -37.26 2.07
C THR A 116 -25.72 -36.78 2.42
N PHE A 117 -24.86 -37.74 2.73
CA PHE A 117 -23.45 -37.51 2.97
C PHE A 117 -22.65 -37.39 1.67
N ILE A 118 -21.50 -36.72 1.76
CA ILE A 118 -20.60 -36.57 0.64
C ILE A 118 -19.98 -37.92 0.27
N ARG A 119 -19.90 -38.20 -1.04
CA ARG A 119 -19.19 -39.36 -1.57
C ARG A 119 -17.94 -38.87 -2.27
N CYS A 120 -16.82 -38.95 -1.59
CA CYS A 120 -15.52 -38.56 -2.12
C CYS A 120 -14.46 -39.62 -1.81
N ASP A 121 -13.33 -39.54 -2.51
CA ASP A 121 -12.14 -40.30 -2.14
C ASP A 121 -11.56 -39.73 -0.83
N LYS A 122 -11.62 -40.51 0.25
CA LYS A 122 -11.26 -40.03 1.59
C LYS A 122 -9.77 -39.66 1.68
N GLU A 123 -8.89 -40.40 1.02
CA GLU A 123 -7.45 -40.15 1.09
C GLU A 123 -7.09 -38.78 0.51
N THR A 124 -7.55 -38.49 -0.71
CA THR A 124 -7.32 -37.19 -1.35
C THR A 124 -8.02 -36.05 -0.62
N ALA A 125 -9.24 -36.28 -0.09
CA ALA A 125 -9.96 -35.29 0.70
C ALA A 125 -9.24 -34.95 2.01
N TYR A 126 -8.66 -35.94 2.70
CA TYR A 126 -7.85 -35.69 3.89
C TYR A 126 -6.52 -35.01 3.57
N ASN A 127 -5.87 -35.36 2.47
CA ASN A 127 -4.65 -34.66 2.03
C ASN A 127 -4.94 -33.17 1.75
N TYR A 128 -6.06 -32.88 1.11
CA TYR A 128 -6.55 -31.51 0.93
C TYR A 128 -6.81 -30.82 2.27
N LEU A 129 -7.52 -31.47 3.20
CA LEU A 129 -7.81 -30.93 4.52
C LEU A 129 -6.53 -30.63 5.32
N TRP A 130 -5.56 -31.54 5.30
CA TRP A 130 -4.26 -31.37 5.96
C TRP A 130 -3.53 -30.13 5.43
N ASN A 131 -3.52 -29.93 4.11
CA ASN A 131 -2.90 -28.75 3.51
C ASN A 131 -3.58 -27.45 4.00
N LYS A 132 -4.92 -27.45 4.14
CA LYS A 132 -5.65 -26.29 4.71
C LYS A 132 -5.35 -26.07 6.19
N GLU A 133 -5.30 -27.13 6.99
CA GLU A 133 -4.93 -27.04 8.41
C GLU A 133 -3.50 -26.50 8.56
N TYR A 134 -2.58 -26.94 7.70
CA TYR A 134 -1.20 -26.46 7.66
C TYR A 134 -1.11 -24.98 7.30
N GLU A 135 -1.83 -24.51 6.27
CA GLU A 135 -1.90 -23.08 5.92
C GLU A 135 -2.40 -22.23 7.09
N VAL A 136 -3.43 -22.70 7.80
CA VAL A 136 -3.97 -22.00 8.99
C VAL A 136 -2.95 -21.97 10.12
N LEU A 137 -2.21 -23.07 10.35
CA LEU A 137 -1.16 -23.14 11.37
C LEU A 137 0.01 -22.21 11.05
N LEU A 138 0.46 -22.19 9.79
CA LEU A 138 1.51 -21.27 9.33
C LEU A 138 1.09 -19.81 9.55
N ALA A 139 -0.11 -19.42 9.14
CA ALA A 139 -0.60 -18.06 9.33
C ALA A 139 -0.70 -17.65 10.82
N LYS A 140 -1.00 -18.61 11.71
CA LYS A 140 -0.97 -18.37 13.16
C LYS A 140 0.45 -18.22 13.69
N LEU A 141 1.36 -19.05 13.19
CA LEU A 141 2.77 -19.03 13.57
C LEU A 141 3.42 -17.70 13.16
N ASP A 142 3.18 -17.25 11.92
CA ASP A 142 3.69 -15.96 11.42
C ASP A 142 3.24 -14.79 12.30
N LYS A 143 1.97 -14.81 12.75
CA LYS A 143 1.46 -13.79 13.69
C LYS A 143 2.06 -13.89 15.09
N ALA A 144 2.36 -15.10 15.56
CA ALA A 144 2.95 -15.30 16.89
C ALA A 144 4.44 -14.95 16.93
N ILE A 145 5.14 -15.13 15.82
CA ILE A 145 6.56 -14.82 15.62
C ILE A 145 6.75 -13.37 15.14
N ASP A 146 5.67 -12.59 14.99
CA ASP A 146 5.76 -11.20 14.58
C ASP A 146 6.47 -10.35 15.66
N TYR A 147 7.78 -10.21 15.50
CA TYR A 147 8.65 -9.40 16.35
C TYR A 147 8.66 -7.92 15.92
N THR A 148 7.94 -7.54 14.86
CA THR A 148 7.86 -6.15 14.36
C THR A 148 7.48 -5.17 15.47
N PRO A 149 6.48 -5.43 16.35
CA PRO A 149 6.14 -4.51 17.42
C PRO A 149 7.27 -4.27 18.43
N ILE A 150 8.09 -5.30 18.67
CA ILE A 150 9.23 -5.20 19.57
C ILE A 150 10.35 -4.40 18.90
N LEU A 151 10.63 -4.69 17.62
CA LEU A 151 11.67 -4.01 16.86
C LEU A 151 11.33 -2.52 16.64
N ASP A 152 10.07 -2.19 16.39
CA ASP A 152 9.58 -0.83 16.24
C ASP A 152 9.78 -0.05 17.55
N LYS A 153 9.41 -0.63 18.68
CA LYS A 153 9.60 -0.01 20.01
C LYS A 153 11.06 0.23 20.34
N ILE A 154 11.95 -0.71 19.98
CA ILE A 154 13.39 -0.54 20.13
C ILE A 154 13.88 0.59 19.23
N THR A 155 13.46 0.61 17.96
CA THR A 155 13.86 1.62 16.97
C THR A 155 13.40 3.02 17.37
N GLU A 156 12.17 3.16 17.88
CA GLU A 156 11.65 4.42 18.43
C GLU A 156 12.51 4.92 19.60
N SER A 157 12.84 4.03 20.55
CA SER A 157 13.66 4.38 21.72
C SER A 157 15.04 4.91 21.31
N TYR A 158 15.75 4.19 20.44
CA TYR A 158 17.06 4.63 19.95
C TYR A 158 16.99 5.90 19.12
N SER A 159 15.96 6.04 18.27
CA SER A 159 15.74 7.26 17.49
C SER A 159 15.56 8.47 18.41
N LEU A 160 14.86 8.32 19.52
CA LEU A 160 14.64 9.40 20.49
C LEU A 160 15.95 9.79 21.20
N ILE A 161 16.75 8.80 21.61
CA ILE A 161 18.06 9.00 22.25
C ILE A 161 19.03 9.72 21.30
N ILE A 162 19.02 9.39 20.01
CA ILE A 162 19.94 9.98 19.02
C ILE A 162 19.46 11.34 18.53
N ASN A 163 18.17 11.48 18.22
CA ASN A 163 17.64 12.70 17.62
C ASN A 163 17.53 13.84 18.62
N THR A 164 17.33 13.56 19.92
CA THR A 164 17.21 14.63 20.93
C THR A 164 18.50 15.46 21.06
N PRO A 165 19.70 14.85 21.23
CA PRO A 165 20.97 15.57 21.19
C PRO A 165 21.22 16.28 19.87
N ILE A 166 20.96 15.63 18.72
CA ILE A 166 21.16 16.23 17.39
C ILE A 166 20.29 17.49 17.23
N ASN A 167 19.01 17.42 17.61
CA ASN A 167 18.10 18.55 17.52
C ASN A 167 18.51 19.68 18.47
N THR A 168 19.01 19.34 19.66
CA THR A 168 19.54 20.32 20.62
C THR A 168 20.76 21.03 20.04
N LEU A 169 21.73 20.29 19.50
CA LEU A 169 22.91 20.85 18.84
C LEU A 169 22.54 21.73 17.65
N ASN A 170 21.61 21.28 16.80
CA ASN A 170 21.12 22.08 15.67
C ASN A 170 20.48 23.39 16.12
N THR A 171 19.75 23.37 17.24
CA THR A 171 19.12 24.58 17.80
C THR A 171 20.18 25.53 18.36
N GLN A 172 21.19 25.02 19.07
CA GLN A 172 22.31 25.82 19.56
C GLN A 172 23.12 26.44 18.42
N MET A 173 23.42 25.67 17.37
CA MET A 173 24.12 26.16 16.17
C MET A 173 23.34 27.29 15.50
N LYS A 174 22.01 27.16 15.34
CA LYS A 174 21.16 28.24 14.80
C LYS A 174 21.25 29.51 15.64
N SER A 175 21.20 29.38 16.97
CA SER A 175 21.35 30.55 17.86
C SER A 175 22.72 31.20 17.71
N TYR A 176 23.79 30.42 17.61
CA TYR A 176 25.15 30.93 17.47
C TYR A 176 25.35 31.69 16.15
N VAL A 177 24.85 31.14 15.04
CA VAL A 177 24.85 31.80 13.73
C VAL A 177 24.09 33.12 13.77
N ASN A 178 22.92 33.15 14.41
CA ASN A 178 22.16 34.40 14.58
C ASN A 178 22.93 35.44 15.37
N SER A 179 23.57 35.05 16.48
CA SER A 179 24.39 35.96 17.28
C SER A 179 25.57 36.54 16.50
N ILE A 180 26.25 35.73 15.69
CA ILE A 180 27.32 36.20 14.80
C ILE A 180 26.78 37.21 13.79
N ASN A 181 25.65 36.90 13.14
CA ASN A 181 25.04 37.79 12.15
C ASN A 181 24.68 39.15 12.75
N ILE A 182 24.06 39.17 13.94
CA ILE A 182 23.73 40.41 14.66
C ILE A 182 25.01 41.21 14.96
N ASN A 183 26.03 40.56 15.49
CA ASN A 183 27.29 41.24 15.85
C ASN A 183 28.04 41.78 14.61
N MET A 184 28.05 41.04 13.49
CA MET A 184 28.59 41.53 12.22
C MET A 184 27.87 42.79 11.74
N VAL A 185 26.53 42.77 11.75
CA VAL A 185 25.71 43.92 11.36
C VAL A 185 25.98 45.13 12.25
N GLU A 186 26.03 44.94 13.58
CA GLU A 186 26.38 46.01 14.51
C GLU A 186 27.77 46.59 14.25
N THR A 187 28.76 45.74 14.01
CA THR A 187 30.15 46.15 13.76
C THR A 187 30.26 46.96 12.47
N LEU A 188 29.60 46.50 11.39
CA LEU A 188 29.51 47.23 10.12
C LEU A 188 28.84 48.59 10.30
N ASN A 189 27.73 48.65 11.06
CA ASN A 189 27.04 49.89 11.34
C ASN A 189 27.95 50.88 12.09
N ARG A 190 28.62 50.45 13.16
CA ARG A 190 29.57 51.30 13.92
C ARG A 190 30.71 51.82 13.05
N PHE A 191 31.27 50.97 12.19
CA PHE A 191 32.32 51.37 11.25
C PHE A 191 31.80 52.42 10.25
N SER A 192 30.60 52.21 9.70
CA SER A 192 29.96 53.16 8.77
C SER A 192 29.68 54.52 9.41
N GLU A 193 29.24 54.55 10.67
CA GLU A 193 29.03 55.80 11.41
C GLU A 193 30.35 56.54 11.67
N SER A 194 31.41 55.80 12.01
CA SER A 194 32.74 56.37 12.20
C SER A 194 33.25 57.03 10.92
N LEU A 195 33.12 56.36 9.77
CA LEU A 195 33.45 56.92 8.45
C LEU A 195 32.63 58.18 8.11
N ARG A 196 31.33 58.19 8.41
CA ARG A 196 30.50 59.38 8.22
C ARG A 196 30.99 60.54 9.06
N LYS A 197 31.29 60.32 10.34
CA LYS A 197 31.80 61.37 11.24
C LYS A 197 33.13 61.96 10.75
N THR A 198 34.07 61.14 10.29
CA THR A 198 35.36 61.62 9.76
C THR A 198 35.21 62.39 8.46
N MET A 199 34.30 61.98 7.56
CA MET A 199 34.02 62.72 6.33
C MET A 199 33.34 64.08 6.57
N THR A 200 32.51 64.20 7.62
CA THR A 200 31.80 65.46 7.92
C THR A 200 32.73 66.54 8.50
N ILE A 201 33.86 66.15 9.12
CA ILE A 201 34.84 67.08 9.69
C ILE A 201 35.74 67.71 8.61
N ASN A 202 35.86 67.08 7.43
CA ASN A 202 36.82 67.48 6.39
C ASN A 202 36.25 68.39 5.27
N SER A 203 34.97 68.79 5.31
CA SER A 203 34.35 69.64 4.29
C SER A 203 34.40 71.15 4.59
N GLY A 204 35.20 71.57 5.58
CA GLY A 204 35.42 72.98 5.93
C GLY A 204 36.56 73.65 5.15
N TYR A 205 36.56 73.62 3.82
CA TYR A 205 37.51 74.39 3.02
C TYR A 205 36.78 75.40 2.11
N ASN A 206 36.93 76.69 2.43
CA ASN A 206 36.53 77.81 1.58
C ASN A 206 37.59 77.99 0.47
N ILE A 207 37.22 77.68 -0.77
CA ILE A 207 38.05 77.99 -1.95
C ILE A 207 37.52 79.28 -2.58
N ILE A 208 38.30 80.35 -2.42
CA ILE A 208 38.10 81.63 -3.11
C ILE A 208 38.66 81.47 -4.53
N ARG A 209 37.80 81.55 -5.55
CA ARG A 209 38.22 81.60 -6.96
C ARG A 209 38.78 82.98 -7.31
N LYS A 210 39.96 83.00 -7.92
CA LYS A 210 40.31 84.02 -8.92
C LYS A 210 40.98 83.32 -10.10
N GLU A 211 40.32 83.44 -11.24
CA GLU A 211 40.67 82.85 -12.53
C GLU A 211 41.86 83.59 -13.16
N LYS A 212 42.66 82.88 -13.96
CA LYS A 212 42.90 83.30 -15.34
C LYS A 212 43.60 82.25 -16.22
N TYR A 213 43.00 82.14 -17.41
CA TYR A 213 43.57 81.82 -18.72
C TYR A 213 43.81 80.35 -19.13
N ASN A 214 42.94 79.95 -20.06
CA ASN A 214 43.07 78.85 -21.03
C ASN A 214 44.16 79.16 -22.07
N GLU A 215 44.83 78.13 -22.56
CA GLU A 215 44.91 77.92 -24.01
C GLU A 215 45.10 76.45 -24.38
N MET A 216 44.64 76.14 -25.59
CA MET A 216 44.25 74.84 -26.11
C MET A 216 45.43 73.91 -26.41
N THR A 217 45.13 72.63 -26.23
CA THR A 217 45.82 71.44 -26.75
C THR A 217 45.97 71.49 -28.27
N ASP A 218 47.10 71.00 -28.78
CA ASP A 218 47.04 69.87 -29.72
C ASP A 218 48.37 69.15 -29.95
N ASN A 219 48.19 67.84 -30.14
CA ASN A 219 48.96 66.87 -30.92
C ASN A 219 50.10 66.03 -30.31
N MET A 220 49.79 64.71 -30.36
CA MET A 220 50.60 63.57 -30.84
C MET A 220 51.71 63.08 -29.89
N ASP A 221 51.93 61.78 -29.69
CA ASP A 221 51.81 60.68 -30.65
C ASP A 221 51.52 59.34 -29.94
N ILE A 222 50.80 58.47 -30.64
CA ILE A 222 50.62 57.05 -30.31
C ILE A 222 51.60 56.26 -31.18
N SER A 223 52.38 55.37 -30.56
CA SER A 223 52.92 54.17 -31.21
C SER A 223 52.50 52.96 -30.37
N ASP A 224 51.55 52.17 -30.86
CA ASP A 224 51.79 50.93 -31.63
C ASP A 224 52.52 49.87 -30.78
N THR A 225 51.91 48.75 -30.39
CA THR A 225 51.44 47.72 -31.31
C THR A 225 50.68 46.61 -30.59
N ASN A 226 49.66 46.09 -31.28
CA ASN A 226 48.87 44.89 -31.01
C ASN A 226 49.73 43.61 -30.88
N ASN A 227 49.30 42.64 -30.07
CA ASN A 227 48.60 41.48 -30.65
C ASN A 227 47.89 40.61 -29.61
N ASP A 228 46.62 40.39 -29.91
CA ASP A 228 45.69 39.43 -29.32
C ASP A 228 46.08 37.98 -29.60
N ASP A 229 45.56 37.07 -28.75
CA ASP A 229 45.01 35.76 -29.09
C ASP A 229 45.11 34.82 -27.87
N TYR A 230 44.12 34.05 -27.41
CA TYR A 230 42.74 33.82 -27.79
C TYR A 230 42.04 33.31 -26.53
N ALA A 231 40.90 33.90 -26.18
CA ALA A 231 39.87 33.26 -25.38
C ALA A 231 38.73 32.90 -26.34
N LYS A 232 38.43 31.60 -26.50
CA LYS A 232 37.14 31.16 -27.02
C LYS A 232 36.58 30.09 -26.10
N ALA A 233 35.56 30.51 -25.36
CA ALA A 233 34.52 29.65 -24.86
C ALA A 233 33.65 29.19 -26.03
N ALA A 234 33.39 27.88 -26.06
CA ALA A 234 32.18 27.25 -26.56
C ALA A 234 31.80 26.18 -25.54
#